data_AF-A0A0B7FU11-F1
#
_entry.id   AF-A0A0B7FU11-F1
#
_cell.length_a   1.000
_cell.length_b   1.000
_cell.length_c   1.000
_cell.angle_alpha   90.00
_cell.angle_beta   90.00
_cell.angle_gamma   90.00
#
_symmetry.space_group_name_H-M   'P 1'
#
loop_
_entity.id
_entity.type
_entity.pdbx_description
1 polymer ?
#
loop_
_entity_poly.entity_id
_entity_poly.type
_entity_poly.pdbx_seq_one_letter_code
_entity_poly.pdbx_strand_id
1 'polypeptide(L)'
;MLKVISSSTCDVCFVEYGDDNPPYCIPCGHVSCKSCLDSMIAADRGGSGSARCAFCRSLFEQSGVRRLHVDLGAVPSEVGSSDGSETVNGDAEDETRMLAREADRLAAAVANAVFEQDEEKIKVTSTEGRNWIATQSQVHRTARYPVLRALTQLAVGNMQNYHACQQLEQKLLDSRANVSQLMERVQTLADVDQRDRQNFERVRLFYLDPPREIRPQLI
;
A
#
# COMPACT_ATOMS: atom_id res chain seq x y z
N MET A 1 -12.61 -24.68 18.15
CA MET A 1 -11.49 -25.13 18.99
C MET A 1 -10.33 -24.18 18.76
N LEU A 2 -9.98 -23.35 19.75
CA LEU A 2 -8.79 -22.51 19.65
C LEU A 2 -7.57 -23.39 19.91
N LYS A 3 -6.68 -23.53 18.92
CA LYS A 3 -5.43 -24.28 19.07
C LYS A 3 -4.27 -23.29 19.01
N VAL A 4 -3.66 -23.05 20.16
CA VAL A 4 -2.39 -22.32 20.24
C VAL A 4 -1.28 -23.37 20.08
N ILE A 5 -0.45 -23.22 19.06
CA ILE A 5 0.72 -24.06 18.82
C ILE A 5 1.99 -23.24 19.08
N SER A 6 3.15 -23.89 19.15
CA SER A 6 4.48 -23.30 19.43
C SER A 6 4.88 -22.09 18.55
N SER A 7 4.10 -21.83 17.51
CA SER A 7 4.37 -20.87 16.44
C SER A 7 3.13 -20.01 16.16
N SER A 8 2.20 -19.99 17.11
CA SER A 8 1.09 -19.05 17.14
C SER A 8 1.61 -17.65 17.50
N THR A 9 1.05 -16.64 16.85
CA THR A 9 1.38 -15.22 17.07
C THR A 9 0.17 -14.49 17.63
N CYS A 10 0.41 -13.33 18.23
CA CYS A 10 -0.65 -12.38 18.55
C CYS A 10 -1.24 -11.80 17.27
N ASP A 11 -2.55 -11.94 17.05
CA ASP A 11 -3.22 -11.42 15.85
C ASP A 11 -3.31 -9.88 15.80
N VAL A 12 -2.87 -9.18 16.86
CA VAL A 12 -2.84 -7.70 16.93
C VAL A 12 -1.46 -7.14 16.58
N CYS A 13 -0.39 -7.65 17.20
CA CYS A 13 0.98 -7.17 16.96
C CYS A 13 1.85 -8.12 16.15
N PHE A 14 1.33 -9.30 15.80
CA PHE A 14 2.02 -10.36 15.04
C PHE A 14 3.28 -10.93 15.70
N VAL A 15 3.53 -10.64 16.97
CA VAL A 15 4.64 -11.21 17.76
C VAL A 15 4.30 -12.63 18.21
N GLU A 16 5.25 -13.55 18.08
CA GLU A 16 5.13 -14.95 18.51
C GLU A 16 4.82 -15.06 20.01
N TYR A 17 3.98 -16.03 20.36
CA TYR A 17 3.74 -16.34 21.76
C TYR A 17 4.93 -17.12 22.32
N GLY A 18 5.36 -16.74 23.52
CA GLY A 18 6.47 -17.35 24.25
C GLY A 18 6.44 -16.95 25.72
N ASP A 19 7.48 -17.29 26.47
CA ASP A 19 7.55 -16.94 27.90
C ASP A 19 7.53 -15.43 28.14
N ASP A 20 8.21 -14.67 27.27
CA ASP A 20 8.27 -13.21 27.30
C ASP A 20 7.00 -12.54 26.73
N ASN A 21 6.24 -13.27 25.91
CA ASN A 21 5.01 -12.78 25.28
C ASN A 21 3.89 -13.82 25.39
N PRO A 22 3.36 -14.11 26.58
CA PRO A 22 2.39 -15.19 26.74
C PRO A 22 1.01 -14.78 26.20
N PRO A 23 0.20 -15.74 25.72
CA PRO A 23 -1.15 -15.46 25.27
C PRO A 23 -2.10 -15.20 26.44
N TYR A 24 -3.00 -14.23 26.27
CA TYR A 24 -4.07 -13.93 27.21
C TYR A 24 -5.42 -14.03 26.52
N CYS A 25 -6.40 -14.62 27.19
CA CYS A 25 -7.78 -14.59 26.74
C CYS A 25 -8.59 -13.52 27.48
N ILE A 26 -9.58 -12.98 26.79
CA ILE A 26 -10.62 -12.10 27.34
C ILE A 26 -11.96 -12.85 27.40
N PRO A 27 -12.99 -12.33 28.09
CA PRO A 27 -14.25 -13.06 28.32
C PRO A 27 -14.97 -13.53 27.04
N CYS A 28 -14.77 -12.86 25.90
CA CYS A 28 -15.33 -13.29 24.62
C CYS A 28 -14.56 -14.43 23.94
N GLY A 29 -13.49 -14.94 24.55
CA GLY A 29 -12.71 -16.09 24.07
C GLY A 29 -11.61 -15.77 23.05
N HIS A 30 -11.48 -14.53 22.60
CA HIS A 30 -10.36 -14.12 21.74
C HIS A 30 -9.07 -13.99 22.53
N VAL A 31 -7.94 -14.21 21.85
CA VAL A 31 -6.61 -14.25 22.47
C VAL A 31 -5.70 -13.18 21.88
N SER A 32 -4.96 -12.49 22.73
CA SER A 32 -3.96 -11.48 22.36
C SER A 32 -2.86 -11.44 23.43
N CYS A 33 -1.72 -10.84 23.13
CA CYS A 33 -0.70 -10.62 24.15
C CYS A 33 -1.12 -9.51 25.13
N LYS A 34 -0.47 -9.50 26.31
CA LYS A 34 -0.77 -8.55 27.38
C LYS A 34 -0.62 -7.09 26.95
N SER A 35 0.46 -6.76 26.24
CA SER A 35 0.74 -5.38 25.81
C SER A 35 -0.35 -4.83 24.88
N CYS A 36 -0.90 -5.68 23.99
CA CYS A 36 -2.02 -5.30 23.13
C CYS A 36 -3.31 -5.10 23.92
N LEU A 37 -3.61 -5.95 24.91
CA LEU A 37 -4.78 -5.79 25.78
C LEU A 37 -4.69 -4.52 26.62
N ASP A 38 -3.55 -4.28 27.26
CA ASP A 38 -3.30 -3.09 28.07
C ASP A 38 -3.40 -1.81 27.21
N SER A 39 -2.88 -1.84 25.98
CA SER A 39 -2.99 -0.72 25.03
C SER A 39 -4.44 -0.43 24.62
N MET A 40 -5.25 -1.47 24.41
CA MET A 40 -6.68 -1.31 24.09
C MET A 40 -7.45 -0.68 25.25
N ILE A 41 -7.13 -1.04 26.50
CA ILE A 41 -7.75 -0.45 27.70
C ILE A 41 -7.28 0.99 27.91
N ALA A 42 -6.00 1.27 27.72
CA ALA A 42 -5.45 2.61 27.83
C ALA A 42 -6.02 3.57 26.75
N ALA A 43 -6.34 3.05 25.56
CA ALA A 43 -6.92 3.83 24.47
C ALA A 43 -8.42 4.16 24.66
N ASP A 44 -9.10 3.56 25.65
CA ASP A 44 -10.50 3.85 25.92
C ASP A 44 -10.68 5.27 26.48
N ARG A 45 -11.26 6.14 25.64
CA ARG A 45 -11.50 7.56 25.97
C ARG A 45 -12.52 7.75 27.10
N GLY A 46 -13.25 6.69 27.47
CA GLY A 46 -14.24 6.71 28.54
C GLY A 46 -13.66 6.63 29.95
N GLY A 47 -12.36 6.34 30.10
CA GLY A 47 -11.71 6.22 31.43
C GLY A 47 -12.28 5.10 32.29
N SER A 48 -13.05 4.20 31.68
CA SER A 48 -13.86 3.19 32.37
C SER A 48 -13.04 1.98 32.84
N GLY A 49 -11.77 1.88 32.42
CA GLY A 49 -10.94 0.68 32.62
C GLY A 49 -11.40 -0.53 31.79
N SER A 50 -12.23 -0.28 30.77
CA SER A 50 -12.77 -1.29 29.85
C SER A 50 -12.33 -1.00 28.41
N ALA A 51 -12.34 -2.04 27.56
CA ALA A 51 -12.03 -1.94 26.15
C ALA A 51 -12.94 -2.85 25.32
N ARG A 52 -12.90 -2.68 23.99
CA ARG A 52 -13.61 -3.54 23.04
C ARG A 52 -12.63 -4.48 22.36
N CYS A 53 -13.00 -5.76 22.27
CA CYS A 53 -12.24 -6.77 21.54
C CYS A 53 -12.00 -6.35 20.09
N ALA A 54 -10.77 -6.45 19.59
CA ALA A 54 -10.40 -6.12 18.20
C ALA A 54 -11.16 -6.96 17.15
N PHE A 55 -11.60 -8.16 17.51
CA PHE A 55 -12.22 -9.11 16.57
C PHE A 55 -13.76 -9.04 16.60
N CYS A 56 -14.36 -9.17 17.78
CA CYS A 56 -15.81 -9.25 17.92
C CYS A 56 -16.45 -8.02 18.59
N ARG A 57 -15.66 -7.02 19.01
CA ARG A 57 -16.11 -5.78 19.65
C ARG A 57 -16.90 -5.95 20.96
N SER A 58 -16.87 -7.13 21.56
CA SER A 58 -17.39 -7.37 22.92
C SER A 58 -16.60 -6.55 23.93
N LEU A 59 -17.29 -5.95 24.90
CA LEU A 59 -16.67 -5.22 26.00
C LEU A 59 -15.94 -6.19 26.94
N PHE A 60 -14.79 -5.79 27.43
CA PHE A 60 -14.05 -6.49 28.46
C PHE A 60 -13.33 -5.49 29.37
N GLU A 61 -13.06 -5.92 30.60
CA GLU A 61 -12.30 -5.16 31.60
C GLU A 61 -11.01 -5.89 31.93
N GLN A 62 -10.05 -5.17 32.53
CA GLN A 62 -8.79 -5.77 33.00
C GLN A 62 -9.03 -6.96 33.94
N SER A 63 -10.08 -6.89 34.76
CA SER A 63 -10.52 -7.94 35.68
C SER A 63 -10.91 -9.26 34.99
N GLY A 64 -11.27 -9.21 33.70
CA GLY A 64 -11.66 -10.36 32.87
C GLY A 64 -10.53 -10.98 32.06
N VAL A 65 -9.35 -10.37 32.04
CA VAL A 65 -8.18 -10.84 31.30
C VAL A 65 -7.55 -12.04 32.04
N ARG A 66 -7.25 -13.13 31.33
CA ARG A 66 -6.64 -14.34 31.91
C ARG A 66 -5.44 -14.79 31.09
N ARG A 67 -4.30 -15.06 31.75
CA ARG A 67 -3.14 -15.68 31.11
C ARG A 67 -3.47 -17.12 30.75
N LEU A 68 -3.22 -17.51 29.51
CA LEU A 68 -3.29 -18.89 29.10
C LEU A 68 -1.92 -19.54 29.35
N HIS A 69 -1.93 -20.66 30.08
CA HIS A 69 -0.77 -21.52 30.21
C HIS A 69 -0.81 -22.52 29.06
N VAL A 70 0.10 -22.35 28.12
CA VAL A 70 0.25 -23.19 26.94
C VAL A 70 1.63 -23.79 26.96
N ASP A 71 1.71 -25.12 26.87
CA ASP A 71 2.96 -25.83 26.71
C ASP A 71 3.41 -25.65 25.25
N LEU A 72 4.13 -24.56 25.00
CA LEU A 72 4.65 -24.23 23.67
C LEU A 72 5.82 -25.14 23.25
N GLY A 73 6.19 -26.14 24.07
CA GLY A 73 7.39 -26.97 23.92
C GLY A 73 7.22 -28.49 23.93
N ALA A 74 6.01 -29.06 23.90
CA ALA A 74 5.86 -30.52 23.89
C ALA A 74 4.89 -30.99 22.80
N VAL A 75 5.45 -31.43 21.67
CA VAL A 75 4.74 -32.38 20.80
C VAL A 75 4.76 -33.72 21.54
N PRO A 76 3.63 -34.38 21.84
CA PRO A 76 3.65 -35.77 22.25
C PRO A 76 4.02 -36.58 21.01
N SER A 77 5.31 -36.89 20.85
CA SER A 77 5.74 -37.93 19.92
C SER A 77 5.35 -39.25 20.57
N GLU A 78 4.26 -39.86 20.10
CA GLU A 78 4.08 -41.27 20.34
C GLU A 78 5.27 -42.03 19.72
N VAL A 79 5.68 -43.07 20.43
CA VAL A 79 6.75 -44.04 20.17
C VAL A 79 8.21 -43.62 20.49
N GLY A 80 8.69 -44.18 21.61
CA GLY A 80 9.87 -45.04 21.58
C GLY A 80 11.25 -44.42 21.85
N SER A 81 11.72 -44.63 23.08
CA SER A 81 13.11 -44.94 23.46
C SER A 81 14.23 -43.90 23.32
N SER A 82 14.83 -43.66 24.49
CA SER A 82 16.26 -43.83 24.78
C SER A 82 17.26 -42.77 24.32
N ASP A 83 17.75 -42.06 25.34
CA ASP A 83 19.16 -41.74 25.60
C ASP A 83 19.81 -40.57 24.83
N GLY A 84 20.76 -39.94 25.52
CA GLY A 84 21.19 -38.55 25.37
C GLY A 84 21.58 -38.07 23.98
N SER A 85 21.38 -36.78 23.73
CA SER A 85 22.36 -35.99 22.96
C SER A 85 22.15 -34.49 23.15
N GLU A 86 23.28 -33.81 23.12
CA GLU A 86 23.51 -32.40 23.38
C GLU A 86 22.95 -31.45 22.30
N THR A 87 22.59 -30.26 22.77
CA THR A 87 22.52 -28.94 22.12
C THR A 87 22.86 -28.83 20.62
N VAL A 88 21.83 -28.75 19.76
CA VAL A 88 21.93 -28.16 18.39
C VAL A 88 20.60 -27.47 18.02
N ASN A 89 20.25 -26.35 18.66
CA ASN A 89 19.07 -25.54 18.27
C ASN A 89 19.41 -24.06 17.98
N GLY A 90 20.67 -23.65 18.09
CA GLY A 90 21.07 -22.24 17.88
C GLY A 90 21.03 -21.78 16.42
N ASP A 91 21.32 -22.67 15.47
CA ASP A 91 21.60 -22.27 14.08
C ASP A 91 20.34 -21.93 13.27
N ALA A 92 19.22 -22.62 13.54
CA ALA A 92 17.96 -22.41 12.81
C ALA A 92 17.24 -21.11 13.24
N GLU A 93 17.33 -20.74 14.52
CA GLU A 93 16.79 -19.47 15.02
C GLU A 93 17.59 -18.27 14.51
N ASP A 94 18.91 -18.43 14.35
CA ASP A 94 19.78 -17.36 13.85
C ASP A 94 19.60 -17.13 12.34
N GLU A 95 19.40 -18.19 11.56
CA GLU A 95 19.02 -18.09 10.14
C GLU A 95 17.65 -17.40 9.97
N THR A 96 16.69 -17.74 10.83
CA THR A 96 15.35 -17.12 10.85
C THR A 96 15.42 -15.62 11.16
N ARG A 97 16.23 -15.23 12.16
CA ARG A 97 16.47 -13.81 12.49
C ARG A 97 17.18 -13.07 11.36
N MET A 98 18.10 -13.72 10.65
CA MET A 98 18.79 -13.14 9.51
C MET A 98 17.83 -12.85 8.35
N LEU A 99 16.92 -13.79 8.04
CA LEU A 99 15.90 -13.61 7.00
C LEU A 99 14.90 -12.52 7.34
N ALA A 100 14.46 -12.43 8.61
CA ALA A 100 13.56 -11.36 9.06
C ALA A 100 14.20 -9.98 8.90
N ARG A 101 15.47 -9.83 9.30
CA ARG A 101 16.23 -8.57 9.10
C ARG A 101 16.36 -8.18 7.64
N GLU A 102 16.58 -9.14 6.76
CA GLU A 102 16.72 -8.87 5.33
C GLU A 102 15.39 -8.43 4.70
N ALA A 103 14.28 -9.01 5.14
CA ALA A 103 12.97 -8.58 4.70
C ALA A 103 12.58 -7.19 5.23
N ASP A 104 12.90 -6.88 6.49
CA ASP A 104 12.71 -5.55 7.06
C ASP A 104 13.56 -4.51 6.31
N ARG A 105 14.80 -4.86 5.95
CA ARG A 105 15.68 -4.03 5.11
C ARG A 105 15.04 -3.74 3.75
N LEU A 106 14.48 -4.76 3.09
CA LEU A 106 13.80 -4.60 1.81
C LEU A 106 12.51 -3.76 1.94
N ALA A 107 11.72 -3.98 2.97
CA ALA A 107 10.52 -3.20 3.23
C ALA A 107 10.83 -1.71 3.49
N ALA A 108 11.88 -1.43 4.28
CA ALA A 108 12.35 -0.07 4.52
C ALA A 108 12.93 0.58 3.26
N ALA A 109 13.70 -0.17 2.45
CA ALA A 109 14.22 0.31 1.18
C ALA A 109 13.08 0.68 0.20
N VAL A 110 12.03 -0.15 0.16
CA VAL A 110 10.81 0.14 -0.61
C VAL A 110 10.12 1.40 -0.11
N ALA A 111 9.91 1.53 1.20
CA ALA A 111 9.29 2.70 1.80
C ALA A 111 10.05 4.00 1.49
N ASN A 112 11.39 3.95 1.56
CA ASN A 112 12.25 5.08 1.25
C ASN A 112 12.23 5.44 -0.24
N ALA A 113 12.31 4.45 -1.14
CA ALA A 113 12.26 4.70 -2.58
C ALA A 113 10.93 5.34 -3.01
N VAL A 114 9.82 4.92 -2.39
CA VAL A 114 8.49 5.52 -2.60
C VAL A 114 8.43 6.95 -2.05
N PHE A 115 8.95 7.17 -0.84
CA PHE A 115 8.97 8.50 -0.24
C PHE A 115 9.80 9.49 -1.07
N GLU A 116 10.93 9.05 -1.60
CA GLU A 116 11.83 9.85 -2.43
C GLU A 116 11.34 10.05 -3.88
N GLN A 117 10.28 9.34 -4.29
CA GLN A 117 9.74 9.37 -5.66
C GLN A 117 10.79 9.05 -6.75
N ASP A 118 11.79 8.25 -6.41
CA ASP A 118 12.91 7.92 -7.31
C ASP A 118 12.57 6.69 -8.14
N GLU A 119 12.22 6.90 -9.41
CA GLU A 119 11.75 5.85 -10.32
C GLU A 119 12.77 4.72 -10.53
N GLU A 120 14.06 5.04 -10.57
CA GLU A 120 15.11 4.04 -10.77
C GLU A 120 15.33 3.23 -9.49
N LYS A 121 15.34 3.86 -8.31
CA LYS A 121 15.36 3.12 -7.04
C LYS A 121 14.16 2.21 -6.88
N ILE A 122 12.97 2.70 -7.24
CA ILE A 122 11.71 1.93 -7.22
C ILE A 122 11.85 0.66 -8.09
N LYS A 123 12.39 0.78 -9.32
CA LYS A 123 12.60 -0.37 -10.23
C LYS A 123 13.64 -1.36 -9.70
N VAL A 124 14.76 -0.86 -9.19
CA VAL A 124 15.86 -1.68 -8.66
C VAL A 124 15.38 -2.45 -7.43
N THR A 125 14.80 -1.77 -6.44
CA THR A 125 14.33 -2.40 -5.19
C THR A 125 13.16 -3.36 -5.43
N SER A 126 12.26 -3.06 -6.37
CA SER A 126 11.18 -3.98 -6.77
C SER A 126 11.72 -5.27 -7.41
N THR A 127 12.79 -5.17 -8.19
CA THR A 127 13.43 -6.33 -8.83
C THR A 127 14.21 -7.15 -7.80
N GLU A 128 14.92 -6.49 -6.89
CA GLU A 128 15.60 -7.13 -5.75
C GLU A 128 14.61 -7.90 -4.87
N GLY A 129 13.48 -7.28 -4.49
CA GLY A 129 12.44 -7.94 -3.70
C GLY A 129 11.81 -9.14 -4.40
N ARG A 130 11.56 -9.06 -5.71
CA ARG A 130 11.04 -10.18 -6.51
C ARG A 130 12.03 -11.34 -6.58
N ASN A 131 13.31 -11.05 -6.79
CA ASN A 131 14.37 -12.06 -6.84
C ASN A 131 14.56 -12.72 -5.48
N TRP A 132 14.56 -11.94 -4.40
CA TRP A 132 14.64 -12.47 -3.04
C TRP A 132 13.46 -13.43 -2.75
N ILE A 133 12.22 -13.04 -3.05
CA ILE A 133 11.04 -13.91 -2.89
C ILE A 133 11.19 -15.20 -3.70
N ALA A 134 11.69 -15.12 -4.94
CA ALA A 134 11.91 -16.29 -5.80
C ALA A 134 12.95 -17.24 -5.20
N THR A 135 14.09 -16.72 -4.71
CA THR A 135 15.14 -17.50 -4.06
C THR A 135 14.63 -18.18 -2.78
N GLN A 136 13.88 -17.46 -1.94
CA GLN A 136 13.34 -18.02 -0.71
C GLN A 136 12.29 -19.11 -0.96
N SER A 137 11.52 -19.00 -2.05
CA SER A 137 10.53 -20.02 -2.44
C SER A 137 11.15 -21.37 -2.86
N GLN A 138 12.44 -21.38 -3.21
CA GLN A 138 13.17 -22.59 -3.59
C GLN A 138 13.86 -23.28 -2.40
N VAL A 139 14.32 -22.51 -1.41
CA VAL A 139 15.14 -23.02 -0.31
C VAL A 139 14.30 -23.53 0.87
N HIS A 140 13.20 -22.85 1.20
CA HIS A 140 12.43 -23.14 2.42
C HIS A 140 10.94 -23.41 2.13
N ARG A 141 10.57 -24.67 1.85
CA ARG A 141 9.16 -25.07 1.60
C ARG A 141 8.25 -24.98 2.83
N THR A 142 8.83 -24.94 4.04
CA THR A 142 8.12 -25.00 5.33
C THR A 142 8.32 -23.77 6.22
N ALA A 143 9.14 -22.80 5.81
CA ALA A 143 9.34 -21.60 6.61
C ALA A 143 8.13 -20.67 6.49
N ARG A 144 7.46 -20.44 7.62
CA ARG A 144 6.35 -19.51 7.80
C ARG A 144 6.75 -18.08 7.39
N TYR A 145 6.59 -17.72 6.13
CA TYR A 145 6.63 -16.31 5.72
C TYR A 145 5.47 -15.84 4.82
N PRO A 146 4.19 -16.23 5.05
CA PRO A 146 3.06 -15.69 4.26
C PRO A 146 2.86 -14.19 4.47
N VAL A 147 3.02 -13.71 5.70
CA VAL A 147 2.76 -12.30 6.07
C VAL A 147 3.81 -11.39 5.45
N LEU A 148 5.09 -11.75 5.57
CA LEU A 148 6.21 -10.98 5.02
C LEU A 148 6.15 -10.95 3.48
N ARG A 149 5.83 -12.09 2.86
CA ARG A 149 5.56 -12.16 1.42
C ARG A 149 4.37 -11.31 1.00
N ALA A 150 3.27 -11.33 1.78
CA ALA A 150 2.08 -10.53 1.51
C ALA A 150 2.35 -9.04 1.65
N LEU A 151 3.13 -8.62 2.65
CA LEU A 151 3.53 -7.23 2.86
C LEU A 151 4.43 -6.73 1.72
N THR A 152 5.42 -7.51 1.30
CA THR A 152 6.27 -7.16 0.15
C THR A 152 5.46 -7.12 -1.14
N GLN A 153 4.53 -8.06 -1.36
CA GLN A 153 3.63 -8.03 -2.52
C GLN A 153 2.69 -6.82 -2.51
N LEU A 154 2.16 -6.45 -1.35
CA LEU A 154 1.30 -5.28 -1.19
C LEU A 154 2.08 -3.99 -1.45
N ALA A 155 3.31 -3.90 -0.96
CA ALA A 155 4.19 -2.75 -1.18
C ALA A 155 4.52 -2.59 -2.68
N VAL A 156 4.88 -3.69 -3.36
CA VAL A 156 5.10 -3.69 -4.82
C VAL A 156 3.83 -3.31 -5.60
N GLY A 157 2.68 -3.84 -5.20
CA GLY A 157 1.39 -3.50 -5.84
C GLY A 157 1.02 -2.03 -5.67
N ASN A 158 1.22 -1.47 -4.47
CA ASN A 158 0.99 -0.06 -4.19
C ASN A 158 1.92 0.84 -5.02
N MET A 159 3.19 0.44 -5.23
CA MET A 159 4.13 1.15 -6.11
C MET A 159 3.65 1.18 -7.56
N GLN A 160 3.22 0.03 -8.10
CA GLN A 160 2.72 -0.07 -9.47
C GLN A 160 1.47 0.78 -9.68
N ASN A 161 0.56 0.77 -8.70
CA ASN A 161 -0.64 1.60 -8.73
C ASN A 161 -0.30 3.10 -8.69
N TYR A 162 0.66 3.51 -7.85
CA TYR A 162 1.10 4.90 -7.78
C TYR A 162 1.70 5.38 -9.10
N HIS A 163 2.59 4.58 -9.72
CA HIS A 163 3.19 4.92 -11.03
C HIS A 163 2.14 4.99 -12.14
N ALA A 164 1.19 4.07 -12.17
CA ALA A 164 0.08 4.10 -13.11
C ALA A 164 -0.79 5.37 -12.95
N CYS A 165 -1.06 5.78 -11.70
CA CYS A 165 -1.77 7.03 -11.42
C CYS A 165 -1.00 8.25 -11.92
N GLN A 166 0.31 8.35 -11.69
CA GLN A 166 1.12 9.47 -12.20
C GLN A 166 1.13 9.53 -13.73
N GLN A 167 1.24 8.39 -14.41
CA GLN A 167 1.17 8.34 -15.88
C GLN A 167 -0.18 8.81 -16.41
N LEU A 168 -1.28 8.45 -15.74
CA LEU A 168 -2.61 8.91 -16.10
C LEU A 168 -2.77 10.42 -15.88
N GLU A 169 -2.22 10.95 -14.78
CA GLU A 169 -2.22 12.38 -14.50
C GLU A 169 -1.45 13.17 -15.57
N GLN A 170 -0.28 12.68 -16.00
CA GLN A 170 0.48 13.30 -17.08
C GLN A 170 -0.29 13.30 -18.41
N LYS A 171 -0.90 12.16 -18.77
CA LYS A 171 -1.74 12.07 -19.98
C LYS A 171 -2.94 13.01 -19.93
N LEU A 172 -3.52 13.23 -18.74
CA LEU A 172 -4.60 14.18 -18.52
C LEU A 172 -4.13 15.62 -18.75
N LEU A 173 -2.95 15.98 -18.24
CA LEU A 173 -2.34 17.30 -18.48
C LEU A 173 -2.05 17.53 -19.97
N ASP A 174 -1.47 16.54 -20.65
CA ASP A 174 -1.16 16.62 -22.08
C ASP A 174 -2.46 16.75 -22.90
N SER A 175 -3.48 15.95 -22.57
CA SER A 175 -4.79 16.03 -23.21
C SER A 175 -5.43 17.40 -23.01
N ARG A 176 -5.34 17.96 -21.79
CA ARG A 176 -5.84 19.32 -21.49
C ARG A 176 -5.11 20.39 -22.31
N ALA A 177 -3.79 20.28 -22.46
CA ALA A 177 -3.01 21.20 -23.29
C ALA A 177 -3.41 21.10 -24.77
N ASN A 178 -3.60 19.89 -25.28
CA ASN A 178 -4.05 19.65 -26.65
C ASN A 178 -5.45 20.23 -26.90
N VAL A 179 -6.39 20.06 -25.96
CA VAL A 179 -7.74 20.65 -26.06
C VAL A 179 -7.65 22.18 -26.09
N SER A 180 -6.86 22.79 -25.21
CA SER A 180 -6.65 24.25 -25.23
C SER A 180 -6.11 24.75 -26.58
N GLN A 181 -5.13 24.05 -27.15
CA GLN A 181 -4.58 24.41 -28.46
C GLN A 181 -5.59 24.22 -29.60
N LEU A 182 -6.41 23.18 -29.55
CA LEU A 182 -7.51 22.96 -30.49
C LEU A 182 -8.56 24.07 -30.39
N MET A 183 -8.91 24.49 -29.17
CA MET A 183 -9.84 25.61 -28.96
C MET A 183 -9.30 26.92 -29.56
N GLU A 184 -8.01 27.21 -29.38
CA GLU A 184 -7.38 28.39 -29.97
C GLU A 184 -7.39 28.35 -31.52
N ARG A 185 -7.14 27.17 -32.10
CA ARG A 185 -7.22 26.97 -33.56
C ARG A 185 -8.64 27.15 -34.09
N VAL A 186 -9.63 26.60 -33.40
CA VAL A 186 -11.04 26.76 -33.77
C VAL A 186 -11.44 28.23 -33.68
N GLN A 187 -11.03 28.95 -32.64
CA GLN A 187 -11.29 30.39 -32.53
C GLN A 187 -10.66 31.18 -33.67
N THR A 188 -9.40 30.87 -34.00
CA THR A 188 -8.70 31.52 -35.12
C THR A 188 -9.43 31.30 -36.45
N LEU A 189 -9.91 30.08 -36.71
CA LEU A 189 -10.69 29.78 -37.92
C LEU A 189 -12.03 30.51 -37.94
N ALA A 190 -12.71 30.62 -36.79
CA ALA A 190 -13.95 31.39 -36.68
C ALA A 190 -13.72 32.88 -36.98
N ASP A 191 -12.63 33.45 -36.47
CA ASP A 191 -12.26 34.85 -36.74
C ASP A 191 -11.94 35.09 -38.23
N VAL A 192 -11.30 34.13 -38.90
CA VAL A 192 -11.02 34.20 -40.35
C VAL A 192 -12.33 34.11 -41.15
N ASP A 193 -13.20 33.13 -40.86
CA ASP A 193 -14.50 33.00 -41.52
C ASP A 193 -15.36 34.27 -41.34
N GLN A 194 -15.34 34.86 -40.14
CA GLN A 194 -16.03 36.12 -39.88
C GLN A 194 -15.47 37.28 -40.73
N ARG A 195 -14.15 37.40 -40.84
CA ARG A 195 -13.51 38.42 -41.71
C ARG A 195 -13.85 38.20 -43.17
N ASP A 196 -13.85 36.96 -43.65
CA ASP A 196 -14.18 36.63 -45.03
C ASP A 196 -15.64 36.98 -45.35
N ARG A 197 -16.58 36.69 -44.43
CA ARG A 197 -17.98 37.13 -44.56
C ARG A 197 -18.11 38.65 -44.63
N GLN A 198 -17.43 39.38 -43.75
CA GLN A 198 -17.44 40.86 -43.75
C GLN A 198 -16.83 41.44 -45.04
N ASN A 199 -15.73 40.86 -45.51
CA ASN A 199 -15.09 41.25 -46.77
C ASN A 199 -16.02 41.00 -47.96
N PHE A 200 -16.67 39.84 -48.00
CA PHE A 200 -17.63 39.50 -49.05
C PHE A 200 -18.82 40.46 -49.07
N GLU A 201 -19.40 40.79 -47.91
CA GLU A 201 -20.47 41.79 -47.80
C GLU A 201 -20.04 43.16 -48.28
N ARG A 202 -18.83 43.60 -47.89
CA ARG A 202 -18.26 44.89 -48.31
C ARG A 202 -18.06 44.96 -49.82
N VAL A 203 -17.51 43.90 -50.43
CA VAL A 203 -17.35 43.81 -51.89
C VAL A 203 -18.71 43.83 -52.58
N ARG A 204 -19.68 43.05 -52.08
CA ARG A 204 -21.04 43.01 -52.62
C ARG A 204 -21.70 44.39 -52.61
N LEU A 205 -21.56 45.16 -51.53
CA LEU A 205 -22.09 46.54 -51.45
C LEU A 205 -21.42 47.48 -52.47
N PHE A 206 -20.10 47.34 -52.68
CA PHE A 206 -19.36 48.16 -53.64
C PHE A 206 -19.81 47.95 -55.09
N TYR A 207 -20.20 46.73 -55.46
CA TYR A 207 -20.69 46.41 -56.80
C TYR A 207 -22.19 46.73 -57.01
N LEU A 208 -22.99 46.73 -55.96
CA LEU A 208 -24.43 47.03 -56.05
C LEU A 208 -24.74 48.53 -55.97
N ASP A 209 -23.86 49.34 -55.38
CA ASP A 209 -24.05 50.80 -55.23
C ASP A 209 -22.72 51.55 -55.45
N PRO A 210 -22.23 51.65 -56.70
CA PRO A 210 -20.94 52.24 -57.00
C PRO A 210 -20.93 53.74 -56.62
N PRO A 211 -19.84 54.26 -56.03
CA PRO A 211 -19.75 55.67 -55.66
C PRO A 211 -19.94 56.55 -56.90
N ARG A 212 -20.87 57.52 -56.81
CA ARG A 212 -21.16 58.48 -57.87
C ARG A 212 -19.87 59.22 -58.24
N GLU A 213 -19.38 59.03 -59.46
CA GLU A 213 -18.22 59.74 -59.99
C GLU A 213 -18.40 61.25 -59.83
N ILE A 214 -17.47 61.87 -59.10
CA ILE A 214 -17.36 63.32 -59.00
C ILE A 214 -16.89 63.81 -60.36
N ARG A 215 -17.80 64.40 -61.15
CA ARG A 215 -17.44 65.06 -62.41
C ARG A 215 -16.40 66.14 -62.13
N PRO A 216 -15.26 66.16 -62.83
CA PRO A 216 -14.33 67.28 -62.74
C PRO A 216 -15.01 68.51 -63.35
N GLN A 217 -15.11 69.58 -62.54
CA GLN A 217 -15.48 70.90 -63.06
C GLN A 217 -14.30 71.44 -63.87
N LEU A 218 -14.46 71.45 -65.20
CA LEU A 218 -13.58 72.15 -66.12
C LEU A 218 -13.73 73.66 -65.88
N ILE A 219 -12.64 74.33 -65.53
CA ILE A 219 -12.46 75.79 -65.59
C ILE A 219 -11.50 76.07 -66.75
#